data_AF-A0A258E9V5-F1
#
_entry.id   AF-A0A258E9V5-F1
#
_cell.length_a   1.000
_cell.length_b   1.000
_cell.length_c   1.000
_cell.angle_alpha   90.00
_cell.angle_beta   90.00
_cell.angle_gamma   90.00
#
_symmetry.space_group_name_H-M   'P 1'
#
loop_
_entity.id
_entity.type
_entity.pdbx_description
1 polymer ?
#
loop_
_entity_poly.entity_id
_entity_poly.type
_entity_poly.pdbx_seq_one_letter_code
_entity_poly.pdbx_strand_id
1 'polypeptide(L)'
;MKLFLTLFFWVIVVASSMSQAITDVQLSGPSSITAGQNAQFSVSFYSNGMQVAPPTNATFYWNNGGGSTAFQDISSLQVSFSVNGTFTVYYEVTEFGNTFFATRNITVSGASSPCPSIIPSAPEITLVTPTYVTLTANPAPAGFTYRWYDSDQLTLEGSNQTLDLGVVNAGKTYYLAYYHIATGCMTGKSPVRVNFYGENLNWVREYQGRSSTIKKDYELRGTADHISYKSTNYHDGLGRGIQTVQISGSSDGSDIISTIGFDAFGRHYRDYLPVPDNNSISKGKFRTNAVSLNGTYYASSTTYNDTKGYADKTFEASPLNRVVKQGAPGMAWTNKEAEISEETNLLSDSVRIWTVNSSGLPISSSVYSAGTLFRFVTTDENDRLAIEYKDKLGRTILKKNQISESPSLHHDGWLCTYYVYDSFGRLRVVMPPKTISTLRSSNNWGGSTWSSNRYGLYYLYSYDERGRLISKKLPGKAPEEMVYDLQDRLVAFRDS
;
A
#
# COMPACT_ATOMS: atom_id res chain seq x y z
N MET A 1 -54.13 12.95 -63.03
CA MET A 1 -52.75 12.51 -63.28
C MET A 1 -52.53 11.19 -62.54
N LYS A 2 -52.41 10.08 -63.29
CA LYS A 2 -51.99 8.71 -62.90
C LYS A 2 -52.78 8.07 -61.73
N LEU A 3 -53.83 7.27 -61.95
CA LEU A 3 -53.93 5.96 -62.63
C LEU A 3 -53.06 4.88 -61.96
N PHE A 4 -53.73 3.84 -61.43
CA PHE A 4 -53.34 2.45 -61.05
C PHE A 4 -54.17 2.10 -59.80
N LEU A 5 -55.40 1.59 -59.89
CA LEU A 5 -55.81 0.24 -60.29
C LEU A 5 -54.90 -0.85 -59.70
N THR A 6 -55.26 -1.32 -58.50
CA THR A 6 -54.85 -2.64 -57.99
C THR A 6 -56.08 -3.32 -57.43
N LEU A 7 -56.48 -4.39 -58.12
CA LEU A 7 -57.58 -5.30 -57.82
C LEU A 7 -57.52 -5.77 -56.37
N PHE A 8 -58.60 -5.57 -55.61
CA PHE A 8 -58.91 -6.45 -54.50
C PHE A 8 -59.35 -7.80 -55.10
N PHE A 9 -58.40 -8.73 -55.24
CA PHE A 9 -58.75 -10.14 -55.33
C PHE A 9 -59.29 -10.54 -53.96
N TRP A 10 -60.61 -10.50 -53.82
CA TRP A 10 -61.30 -11.33 -52.84
C TRP A 10 -61.02 -12.78 -53.25
N VAL A 11 -59.93 -13.36 -52.74
CA VAL A 11 -59.84 -14.81 -52.62
C VAL A 11 -60.85 -15.16 -51.54
N ILE A 12 -62.09 -15.38 -51.99
CA ILE A 12 -63.03 -16.24 -51.28
C ILE A 12 -62.31 -17.57 -51.18
N VAL A 13 -61.64 -17.81 -50.05
CA VAL A 13 -61.34 -19.17 -49.64
C VAL A 13 -62.71 -19.76 -49.35
N VAL A 14 -63.28 -20.38 -50.37
CA VAL A 14 -64.37 -21.33 -50.21
C VAL A 14 -63.80 -22.35 -49.24
N ALA A 15 -64.22 -22.27 -47.97
CA ALA A 15 -64.00 -23.33 -47.02
C ALA A 15 -64.72 -24.54 -47.60
N SER A 16 -63.98 -25.36 -48.33
CA SER A 16 -64.38 -26.70 -48.65
C SER A 16 -64.80 -27.35 -47.35
N SER A 17 -66.05 -27.84 -47.30
CA SER A 17 -66.55 -28.76 -46.28
C SER A 17 -65.90 -30.15 -46.43
N MET A 18 -64.57 -30.17 -46.59
CA MET A 18 -63.70 -31.33 -46.67
C MET A 18 -62.68 -31.18 -45.53
N SER A 19 -62.55 -32.23 -44.72
CA SER A 19 -61.55 -32.38 -43.65
C SER A 19 -60.16 -31.91 -44.09
N GLN A 20 -59.53 -31.03 -43.30
CA GLN A 20 -58.09 -30.76 -43.41
C GLN A 20 -57.37 -31.85 -42.64
N ALA A 21 -56.74 -32.79 -43.34
CA ALA A 21 -55.93 -33.82 -42.68
C ALA A 21 -54.65 -33.17 -42.11
N ILE A 22 -54.65 -32.83 -40.81
CA ILE A 22 -53.45 -32.39 -40.11
C ILE A 22 -52.41 -33.52 -40.14
N THR A 23 -51.15 -33.14 -40.33
CA THR A 23 -50.00 -34.06 -40.29
C THR A 23 -49.03 -33.74 -39.16
N ASP A 24 -49.00 -32.50 -38.65
CA ASP A 24 -48.10 -32.08 -37.56
C ASP A 24 -48.63 -30.85 -36.81
N VAL A 25 -48.16 -30.66 -35.57
CA VAL A 25 -48.52 -29.55 -34.68
C VAL A 25 -47.28 -29.04 -33.96
N GLN A 26 -47.09 -27.72 -33.93
CA GLN A 26 -45.90 -27.11 -33.32
C GLN A 26 -46.28 -26.05 -32.28
N LEU A 27 -45.59 -26.08 -31.13
CA LEU A 27 -45.80 -25.19 -30.02
C LEU A 27 -44.72 -24.09 -29.93
N SER A 28 -45.14 -22.84 -30.02
CA SER A 28 -44.29 -21.64 -29.90
C SER A 28 -44.59 -20.86 -28.61
N GLY A 29 -43.60 -20.14 -28.07
CA GLY A 29 -43.70 -19.39 -26.82
C GLY A 29 -42.33 -18.98 -26.26
N PRO A 30 -42.22 -18.45 -25.03
CA PRO A 30 -40.93 -18.20 -24.38
C PRO A 30 -40.29 -19.49 -23.84
N SER A 31 -38.96 -19.50 -23.69
CA SER A 31 -38.20 -20.61 -23.06
C SER A 31 -37.77 -20.29 -21.61
N SER A 32 -37.87 -19.03 -21.18
CA SER A 32 -37.59 -18.62 -19.80
C SER A 32 -38.40 -17.40 -19.39
N ILE A 33 -38.78 -17.32 -18.12
CA ILE A 33 -39.49 -16.18 -17.49
C ILE A 33 -39.07 -16.01 -16.02
N THR A 34 -39.46 -14.90 -15.40
CA THR A 34 -39.37 -14.71 -13.94
C THR A 34 -40.69 -15.11 -13.27
N ALA A 35 -40.63 -15.68 -12.07
CA ALA A 35 -41.83 -16.04 -11.30
C ALA A 35 -42.78 -14.83 -11.16
N GLY A 36 -44.07 -15.03 -11.45
CA GLY A 36 -45.11 -13.99 -11.43
C GLY A 36 -45.35 -13.26 -12.77
N GLN A 37 -44.55 -13.52 -13.81
CA GLN A 37 -44.82 -13.01 -15.17
C GLN A 37 -45.75 -13.94 -15.96
N ASN A 38 -46.49 -13.37 -16.92
CA ASN A 38 -47.33 -14.13 -17.86
C ASN A 38 -46.50 -14.62 -19.05
N ALA A 39 -46.60 -15.91 -19.36
CA ALA A 39 -46.07 -16.52 -20.58
C ALA A 39 -47.22 -16.79 -21.56
N GLN A 40 -47.00 -16.46 -22.83
CA GLN A 40 -47.95 -16.74 -23.91
C GLN A 40 -47.38 -17.80 -24.84
N PHE A 41 -48.17 -18.84 -25.09
CA PHE A 41 -47.88 -19.91 -26.01
C PHE A 41 -48.90 -19.93 -27.15
N SER A 42 -48.45 -20.31 -28.33
CA SER A 42 -49.26 -20.40 -29.54
C SER A 42 -48.98 -21.68 -30.30
N VAL A 43 -50.02 -22.29 -30.88
CA VAL A 43 -49.94 -23.53 -31.65
C VAL A 43 -50.10 -23.24 -33.13
N SER A 44 -49.28 -23.87 -33.95
CA SER A 44 -49.40 -23.88 -35.41
C SER A 44 -49.70 -25.30 -35.90
N PHE A 45 -50.65 -25.41 -36.82
CA PHE A 45 -51.09 -26.68 -37.41
C PHE A 45 -50.52 -26.80 -38.83
N TYR A 46 -50.11 -28.00 -39.22
CA TYR A 46 -49.53 -28.26 -40.53
C TYR A 46 -50.18 -29.44 -41.22
N SER A 47 -50.34 -29.36 -42.54
CA SER A 47 -50.75 -30.47 -43.41
C SER A 47 -49.75 -30.58 -44.57
N ASN A 48 -49.11 -31.74 -44.71
CA ASN A 48 -48.10 -32.01 -45.74
C ASN A 48 -47.00 -30.92 -45.83
N GLY A 49 -46.57 -30.40 -44.68
CA GLY A 49 -45.51 -29.40 -44.57
C GLY A 49 -45.95 -27.94 -44.79
N MET A 50 -47.22 -27.66 -45.07
CA MET A 50 -47.76 -26.29 -45.14
C MET A 50 -48.58 -25.95 -43.90
N GLN A 51 -48.44 -24.72 -43.39
CA GLN A 51 -49.22 -24.24 -42.26
C GLN A 51 -50.69 -24.07 -42.68
N VAL A 52 -51.61 -24.62 -41.87
CA VAL A 52 -53.04 -24.59 -42.12
C VAL A 52 -53.79 -23.95 -40.94
N ALA A 53 -55.06 -23.62 -41.16
CA ALA A 53 -55.92 -23.09 -40.10
C ALA A 53 -56.22 -24.18 -39.05
N PRO A 54 -56.60 -23.78 -37.82
CA PRO A 54 -57.01 -24.75 -36.80
C PRO A 54 -58.17 -25.63 -37.30
N PRO A 55 -58.17 -26.93 -36.97
CA PRO A 55 -59.20 -27.86 -37.40
C PRO A 55 -60.54 -27.51 -36.75
N THR A 56 -61.62 -27.54 -37.51
CA THR A 56 -62.95 -27.13 -37.02
C THR A 56 -63.69 -28.23 -36.26
N ASN A 57 -63.32 -29.51 -36.46
CA ASN A 57 -63.94 -30.69 -35.82
C ASN A 57 -62.89 -31.54 -35.09
N ALA A 58 -62.11 -30.93 -34.18
CA ALA A 58 -61.12 -31.61 -33.36
C ALA A 58 -61.34 -31.35 -31.86
N THR A 59 -60.89 -32.27 -31.03
CA THR A 59 -60.78 -32.06 -29.58
C THR A 59 -59.36 -31.64 -29.24
N PHE A 60 -59.20 -30.53 -28.53
CA PHE A 60 -57.88 -30.02 -28.10
C PHE A 60 -57.75 -30.02 -26.58
N TYR A 61 -56.53 -30.18 -26.09
CA TYR A 61 -56.21 -30.19 -24.68
C TYR A 61 -54.87 -29.49 -24.42
N TRP A 62 -54.87 -28.62 -23.40
CA TRP A 62 -53.69 -27.93 -22.91
C TRP A 62 -53.35 -28.43 -21.50
N ASN A 63 -52.08 -28.74 -21.28
CA ASN A 63 -51.51 -28.87 -19.95
C ASN A 63 -50.45 -27.78 -19.76
N ASN A 64 -50.66 -26.95 -18.75
CA ASN A 64 -49.87 -25.76 -18.49
C ASN A 64 -48.63 -26.03 -17.61
N GLY A 65 -48.29 -27.30 -17.38
CA GLY A 65 -47.11 -27.72 -16.64
C GLY A 65 -47.13 -27.33 -15.16
N GLY A 66 -48.28 -26.99 -14.57
CA GLY A 66 -48.42 -26.58 -13.17
C GLY A 66 -48.50 -25.07 -12.93
N GLY A 67 -48.59 -24.26 -13.99
CA GLY A 67 -48.89 -22.83 -13.88
C GLY A 67 -50.37 -22.53 -13.61
N SER A 68 -50.69 -21.26 -13.33
CA SER A 68 -52.06 -20.77 -13.25
C SER A 68 -52.49 -20.19 -14.60
N THR A 69 -53.53 -20.77 -15.21
CA THR A 69 -54.02 -20.34 -16.53
C THR A 69 -54.78 -19.02 -16.43
N ALA A 70 -54.41 -18.06 -17.28
CA ALA A 70 -55.11 -16.78 -17.43
C ALA A 70 -56.09 -16.79 -18.62
N PHE A 71 -55.73 -17.48 -19.71
CA PHE A 71 -56.55 -17.62 -20.90
C PHE A 71 -56.15 -18.88 -21.68
N GLN A 72 -57.12 -19.58 -22.30
CA GLN A 72 -56.86 -20.72 -23.18
C GLN A 72 -57.91 -20.81 -24.30
N ASP A 73 -57.45 -21.06 -25.52
CA ASP A 73 -58.26 -21.42 -26.69
C ASP A 73 -57.58 -22.52 -27.52
N ILE A 74 -58.10 -22.83 -28.70
CA ILE A 74 -57.56 -23.90 -29.57
C ILE A 74 -56.13 -23.64 -30.05
N SER A 75 -55.70 -22.38 -30.13
CA SER A 75 -54.45 -21.96 -30.74
C SER A 75 -53.52 -21.22 -29.79
N SER A 76 -53.97 -20.86 -28.58
CA SER A 76 -53.23 -20.03 -27.66
C SER A 76 -53.49 -20.35 -26.19
N LEU A 77 -52.45 -20.17 -25.38
CA LEU A 77 -52.47 -20.35 -23.93
C LEU A 77 -51.68 -19.20 -23.28
N GLN A 78 -52.30 -18.48 -22.35
CA GLN A 78 -51.61 -17.56 -21.44
C GLN A 78 -51.61 -18.14 -20.02
N VAL A 79 -50.42 -18.27 -19.43
CA VAL A 79 -50.21 -18.90 -18.12
C VAL A 79 -49.18 -18.11 -17.31
N SER A 80 -49.40 -17.99 -16.01
CA SER A 80 -48.43 -17.45 -15.05
C SER A 80 -47.87 -18.55 -14.15
N PHE A 81 -46.58 -18.52 -13.85
CA PHE A 81 -45.94 -19.49 -12.94
C PHE A 81 -45.49 -18.79 -11.66
N SER A 82 -45.84 -19.35 -10.50
CA SER A 82 -45.55 -18.75 -9.18
C SER A 82 -44.39 -19.43 -8.43
N VAL A 83 -43.88 -20.56 -8.95
CA VAL A 83 -42.83 -21.36 -8.31
C VAL A 83 -41.63 -21.46 -9.25
N ASN A 84 -40.42 -21.38 -8.71
CA ASN A 84 -39.18 -21.56 -9.47
C ASN A 84 -39.04 -23.02 -9.92
N GLY A 85 -38.60 -23.23 -11.15
CA GLY A 85 -38.44 -24.58 -11.70
C GLY A 85 -38.50 -24.61 -13.23
N THR A 86 -38.29 -25.78 -13.79
CA THR A 86 -38.53 -26.02 -15.22
C THR A 86 -39.84 -26.77 -15.36
N PHE A 87 -40.75 -26.22 -16.14
CA PHE A 87 -42.06 -26.80 -16.42
C PHE A 87 -42.17 -27.14 -17.91
N THR A 88 -42.97 -28.15 -18.23
CA THR A 88 -43.23 -28.55 -19.61
C THR A 88 -44.68 -28.22 -19.94
N VAL A 89 -44.88 -27.29 -20.87
CA VAL A 89 -46.19 -27.01 -21.46
C VAL A 89 -46.43 -28.04 -22.56
N TYR A 90 -47.62 -28.61 -22.55
CA TYR A 90 -48.02 -29.70 -23.44
C TYR A 90 -49.34 -29.36 -24.11
N TYR A 91 -49.42 -29.65 -25.41
CA TYR A 91 -50.61 -29.50 -26.22
C TYR A 91 -50.92 -30.81 -26.95
N GLU A 92 -52.19 -31.18 -26.97
CA GLU A 92 -52.72 -32.34 -27.67
C GLU A 92 -53.92 -31.94 -28.53
N VAL A 93 -54.00 -32.48 -29.74
CA VAL A 93 -55.19 -32.37 -30.60
C VAL A 93 -55.51 -33.71 -31.22
N THR A 94 -56.79 -34.09 -31.18
CA THR A 94 -57.31 -35.31 -31.81
C THR A 94 -58.35 -34.97 -32.86
N GLU A 95 -58.12 -35.44 -34.09
CA GLU A 95 -58.99 -35.24 -35.25
C GLU A 95 -59.20 -36.58 -35.97
N PHE A 96 -60.47 -36.98 -36.17
CA PHE A 96 -60.87 -38.23 -36.86
C PHE A 96 -60.12 -39.50 -36.41
N GLY A 97 -59.74 -39.58 -35.12
CA GLY A 97 -59.04 -40.73 -34.54
C GLY A 97 -57.50 -40.67 -34.61
N ASN A 98 -56.93 -39.62 -35.18
CA ASN A 98 -55.49 -39.35 -35.13
C ASN A 98 -55.18 -38.29 -34.08
N THR A 99 -54.15 -38.54 -33.25
CA THR A 99 -53.74 -37.65 -32.18
C THR A 99 -52.34 -37.10 -32.44
N PHE A 100 -52.18 -35.79 -32.26
CA PHE A 100 -50.91 -35.06 -32.42
C PHE A 100 -50.56 -34.34 -31.12
N PHE A 101 -49.26 -34.27 -30.83
CA PHE A 101 -48.73 -33.71 -29.58
C PHE A 101 -47.62 -32.70 -29.85
N ALA A 102 -47.59 -31.63 -29.07
CA ALA A 102 -46.48 -30.67 -29.07
C ALA A 102 -46.11 -30.30 -27.63
N THR A 103 -44.81 -30.22 -27.33
CA THR A 103 -44.32 -29.84 -26.00
C THR A 103 -43.30 -28.72 -26.07
N ARG A 104 -43.21 -27.94 -24.99
CA ARG A 104 -42.20 -26.90 -24.83
C ARG A 104 -41.82 -26.72 -23.37
N ASN A 105 -40.53 -26.74 -23.10
CA ASN A 105 -40.00 -26.46 -21.77
C ASN A 105 -39.86 -24.95 -21.54
N ILE A 106 -40.18 -24.53 -20.31
CA ILE A 106 -40.01 -23.16 -19.82
C ILE A 106 -39.33 -23.17 -18.46
N THR A 107 -38.27 -22.37 -18.30
CA THR A 107 -37.55 -22.23 -17.02
C THR A 107 -37.98 -20.95 -16.31
N VAL A 108 -38.47 -21.09 -15.07
CA VAL A 108 -38.94 -20.00 -14.19
C VAL A 108 -37.88 -19.72 -13.14
N SER A 109 -37.32 -18.51 -13.19
CA SER A 109 -36.29 -18.04 -12.26
C SER A 109 -36.87 -17.12 -11.18
N GLY A 110 -36.28 -17.15 -9.98
CA GLY A 110 -36.66 -16.25 -8.89
C GLY A 110 -36.18 -14.81 -9.13
N ALA A 111 -36.94 -13.82 -8.66
CA ALA A 111 -36.50 -12.42 -8.69
C ALA A 111 -35.24 -12.23 -7.83
N SER A 112 -34.18 -11.64 -8.38
CA SER A 112 -32.96 -11.33 -7.64
C SER A 112 -33.23 -10.23 -6.60
N SER A 113 -32.84 -10.46 -5.34
CA SER A 113 -32.93 -9.45 -4.28
C SER A 113 -31.99 -8.27 -4.58
N PRO A 114 -32.43 -7.01 -4.46
CA PRO A 114 -31.61 -5.83 -4.74
C PRO A 114 -30.57 -5.51 -3.65
N CYS A 115 -30.65 -6.16 -2.47
CA CYS A 115 -29.83 -5.83 -1.31
C CYS A 115 -28.33 -6.22 -1.34
N PRO A 116 -27.87 -7.30 -2.02
CA PRO A 116 -26.47 -7.72 -1.94
C PRO A 116 -25.47 -6.76 -2.59
N SER A 117 -25.91 -5.88 -3.50
CA SER A 117 -25.05 -4.97 -4.27
C SER A 117 -24.91 -3.57 -3.67
N ILE A 118 -25.71 -3.22 -2.66
CA ILE A 118 -25.74 -1.87 -2.08
C ILE A 118 -24.91 -1.84 -0.80
N ILE A 119 -23.96 -0.91 -0.75
CA ILE A 119 -23.07 -0.71 0.41
C ILE A 119 -23.49 0.59 1.12
N PRO A 120 -24.02 0.50 2.35
CA PRO A 120 -24.34 1.69 3.14
C PRO A 120 -23.06 2.41 3.56
N SER A 121 -23.15 3.73 3.77
CA SER A 121 -22.01 4.53 4.23
C SER A 121 -22.45 5.75 5.01
N ALA A 122 -21.59 6.18 5.93
CA ALA A 122 -21.69 7.43 6.67
C ALA A 122 -20.27 7.93 6.96
N PRO A 123 -20.04 9.26 7.05
CA PRO A 123 -18.76 9.80 7.49
C PRO A 123 -18.45 9.40 8.93
N GLU A 124 -17.17 9.12 9.21
CA GLU A 124 -16.68 8.97 10.57
C GLU A 124 -16.51 10.36 11.23
N ILE A 125 -16.73 10.43 12.54
CA ILE A 125 -16.57 11.66 13.32
C ILE A 125 -15.37 11.50 14.25
N THR A 126 -14.54 12.54 14.36
CA THR A 126 -13.40 12.58 15.28
C THR A 126 -13.58 13.71 16.28
N LEU A 127 -13.45 13.40 17.57
CA LEU A 127 -13.63 14.32 18.69
C LEU A 127 -12.33 14.46 19.48
N VAL A 128 -12.06 15.67 19.94
CA VAL A 128 -10.95 15.97 20.86
C VAL A 128 -11.43 16.38 22.26
N THR A 129 -12.70 16.75 22.39
CA THR A 129 -13.35 17.10 23.66
C THR A 129 -14.74 16.48 23.71
N PRO A 130 -15.27 16.17 24.90
CA PRO A 130 -16.64 15.70 25.03
C PRO A 130 -17.63 16.69 24.42
N THR A 131 -18.47 16.23 23.50
CA THR A 131 -19.45 17.08 22.81
C THR A 131 -20.64 16.24 22.37
N TYR A 132 -21.74 16.91 22.04
CA TYR A 132 -22.88 16.28 21.40
C TYR A 132 -22.52 15.82 19.98
N VAL A 133 -22.91 14.58 19.64
CA VAL A 133 -22.64 13.98 18.34
C VAL A 133 -23.91 13.41 17.72
N THR A 134 -24.09 13.71 16.44
CA THR A 134 -25.11 13.12 15.57
C THR A 134 -24.42 12.49 14.37
N LEU A 135 -24.54 11.18 14.19
CA LEU A 135 -24.11 10.50 12.97
C LEU A 135 -25.17 10.71 11.89
N THR A 136 -24.75 10.97 10.65
CA THR A 136 -25.66 11.16 9.51
C THR A 136 -25.26 10.23 8.38
N ALA A 137 -26.11 9.29 7.99
CA ALA A 137 -25.86 8.40 6.87
C ALA A 137 -25.92 9.16 5.54
N ASN A 138 -25.15 8.70 4.55
CA ASN A 138 -25.31 9.16 3.18
C ASN A 138 -26.72 8.79 2.65
N PRO A 139 -27.25 9.51 1.66
CA PRO A 139 -28.58 9.22 1.11
C PRO A 139 -28.71 7.76 0.66
N ALA A 140 -29.76 7.07 1.11
CA ALA A 140 -30.06 5.71 0.68
C ALA A 140 -30.76 5.73 -0.69
N PRO A 141 -30.61 4.69 -1.52
CA PRO A 141 -31.37 4.55 -2.76
C PRO A 141 -32.89 4.53 -2.50
N ALA A 142 -33.68 4.91 -3.50
CA ALA A 142 -35.13 4.90 -3.39
C ALA A 142 -35.66 3.52 -2.96
N GLY A 143 -36.61 3.49 -2.03
CA GLY A 143 -37.19 2.25 -1.48
C GLY A 143 -36.43 1.68 -0.28
N PHE A 144 -35.31 2.26 0.12
CA PHE A 144 -34.55 1.88 1.31
C PHE A 144 -34.77 2.87 2.47
N THR A 145 -34.74 2.34 3.68
CA THR A 145 -34.65 3.09 4.94
C THR A 145 -33.38 2.68 5.72
N TYR A 146 -33.12 3.35 6.83
CA TYR A 146 -31.89 3.24 7.61
C TYR A 146 -32.08 2.33 8.83
N ARG A 147 -31.04 1.61 9.20
CA ARG A 147 -30.97 0.83 10.45
C ARG A 147 -29.57 1.02 11.05
N TRP A 148 -29.51 1.63 12.22
CA TRP A 148 -28.28 1.80 13.00
C TRP A 148 -28.22 0.75 14.09
N TYR A 149 -27.10 0.06 14.18
CA TYR A 149 -26.84 -0.97 15.16
C TYR A 149 -25.70 -0.56 16.10
N ASP A 150 -25.76 -1.07 17.32
CA ASP A 150 -24.65 -0.97 18.25
C ASP A 150 -23.43 -1.79 17.77
N SER A 151 -22.32 -1.66 18.48
CA SER A 151 -21.05 -2.38 18.28
C SER A 151 -21.20 -3.91 18.27
N ASP A 152 -22.26 -4.44 18.89
CA ASP A 152 -22.62 -5.86 18.86
C ASP A 152 -23.23 -6.31 17.51
N GLN A 153 -23.57 -5.37 16.63
CA GLN A 153 -24.28 -5.56 15.36
C GLN A 153 -25.69 -6.16 15.49
N LEU A 154 -26.25 -6.24 16.69
CA LEU A 154 -27.55 -6.88 16.97
C LEU A 154 -28.56 -5.87 17.51
N THR A 155 -28.12 -5.02 18.43
CA THR A 155 -28.95 -4.01 19.08
C THR A 155 -29.26 -2.88 18.10
N LEU A 156 -30.54 -2.59 17.89
CA LEU A 156 -30.97 -1.48 17.03
C LEU A 156 -31.01 -0.18 17.83
N GLU A 157 -30.20 0.79 17.44
CA GLU A 157 -30.07 2.11 18.09
C GLU A 157 -30.95 3.17 17.41
N GLY A 158 -31.23 3.02 16.11
CA GLY A 158 -32.03 3.99 15.37
C GLY A 158 -32.47 3.51 14.00
N SER A 159 -33.51 4.14 13.45
CA SER A 159 -34.06 3.81 12.12
C SER A 159 -34.17 5.02 11.17
N ASN A 160 -33.62 6.16 11.57
CA ASN A 160 -33.59 7.38 10.78
C ASN A 160 -32.25 7.52 10.05
N GLN A 161 -32.18 8.45 9.08
CA GLN A 161 -30.92 8.80 8.44
C GLN A 161 -29.87 9.26 9.45
N THR A 162 -30.32 9.93 10.52
CA THR A 162 -29.47 10.38 11.61
C THR A 162 -29.59 9.47 12.84
N LEU A 163 -28.51 9.43 13.62
CA LEU A 163 -28.45 8.79 14.94
C LEU A 163 -27.84 9.79 15.94
N ASP A 164 -28.65 10.24 16.90
CA ASP A 164 -28.21 11.12 17.98
C ASP A 164 -27.62 10.30 19.13
N LEU A 165 -26.36 10.57 19.45
CA LEU A 165 -25.60 9.83 20.48
C LEU A 165 -25.55 10.55 21.84
N GLY A 166 -26.07 11.78 21.90
CA GLY A 166 -25.88 12.64 23.06
C GLY A 166 -24.42 13.07 23.21
N VAL A 167 -23.99 13.33 24.46
CA VAL A 167 -22.61 13.70 24.77
C VAL A 167 -21.72 12.47 24.71
N VAL A 168 -20.78 12.45 23.77
CA VAL A 168 -19.81 11.37 23.62
C VAL A 168 -18.50 11.75 24.31
N ASN A 169 -18.01 10.88 25.21
CA ASN A 169 -16.76 11.04 25.95
C ASN A 169 -15.75 9.91 25.71
N ALA A 170 -16.09 8.96 24.83
CA ALA A 170 -15.24 7.83 24.45
C ALA A 170 -15.55 7.42 23.00
N GLY A 171 -14.55 6.88 22.30
CA GLY A 171 -14.74 6.40 20.95
C GLY A 171 -15.58 5.12 20.92
N LYS A 172 -16.47 5.00 19.93
CA LYS A 172 -17.34 3.82 19.75
C LYS A 172 -17.59 3.58 18.25
N THR A 173 -17.69 2.31 17.86
CA THR A 173 -18.06 1.92 16.48
C THR A 173 -19.51 1.48 16.46
N TYR A 174 -20.29 2.07 15.57
CA TYR A 174 -21.67 1.70 15.25
C TYR A 174 -21.69 1.03 13.88
N TYR A 175 -22.82 0.41 13.53
CA TYR A 175 -22.98 -0.27 12.25
C TYR A 175 -24.24 0.18 11.53
N LEU A 176 -24.10 0.60 10.28
CA LEU A 176 -25.20 1.06 9.43
C LEU A 176 -25.59 -0.02 8.42
N ALA A 177 -26.89 -0.30 8.30
CA ALA A 177 -27.46 -1.06 7.20
C ALA A 177 -28.61 -0.29 6.55
N TYR A 178 -28.87 -0.58 5.27
CA TYR A 178 -30.10 -0.16 4.61
C TYR A 178 -31.11 -1.31 4.58
N TYR A 179 -32.38 -0.99 4.77
CA TYR A 179 -33.49 -1.92 4.81
C TYR A 179 -34.48 -1.57 3.71
N HIS A 180 -34.75 -2.49 2.79
CA HIS A 180 -35.69 -2.26 1.68
C HIS A 180 -37.13 -2.47 2.13
N ILE A 181 -37.96 -1.45 1.99
CA ILE A 181 -39.29 -1.39 2.61
C ILE A 181 -40.26 -2.40 1.97
N ALA A 182 -40.13 -2.64 0.66
CA ALA A 182 -41.05 -3.49 -0.08
C ALA A 182 -40.69 -4.99 -0.04
N THR A 183 -39.40 -5.32 -0.01
CA THR A 183 -38.94 -6.73 -0.05
C THR A 183 -38.49 -7.24 1.31
N GLY A 184 -38.35 -6.36 2.30
CA GLY A 184 -37.85 -6.69 3.64
C GLY A 184 -36.38 -7.11 3.70
N CYS A 185 -35.63 -6.98 2.60
CA CYS A 185 -34.22 -7.35 2.58
C CYS A 185 -33.35 -6.28 3.25
N MET A 186 -32.20 -6.70 3.77
CA MET A 186 -31.23 -5.84 4.44
C MET A 186 -29.86 -5.95 3.76
N THR A 187 -29.14 -4.84 3.63
CA THR A 187 -27.77 -4.83 3.10
C THR A 187 -26.76 -5.41 4.09
N GLY A 188 -25.51 -5.57 3.67
CA GLY A 188 -24.40 -5.72 4.62
C GLY A 188 -24.31 -4.52 5.56
N LYS A 189 -23.76 -4.73 6.75
CA LYS A 189 -23.52 -3.69 7.76
C LYS A 189 -22.16 -3.04 7.54
N SER A 190 -22.15 -1.72 7.38
CA SER A 190 -20.92 -0.93 7.26
C SER A 190 -20.59 -0.28 8.61
N PRO A 191 -19.33 -0.37 9.08
CA PRO A 191 -18.93 0.29 10.32
C PRO A 191 -18.91 1.81 10.15
N VAL A 192 -19.36 2.53 11.17
CA VAL A 192 -19.34 3.99 11.28
C VAL A 192 -18.75 4.34 12.64
N ARG A 193 -17.64 5.08 12.65
CA ARG A 193 -16.85 5.30 13.87
C ARG A 193 -17.02 6.71 14.41
N VAL A 194 -17.14 6.78 15.72
CA VAL A 194 -16.85 7.99 16.49
C VAL A 194 -15.51 7.76 17.15
N ASN A 195 -14.49 8.46 16.69
CA ASN A 195 -13.15 8.42 17.25
C ASN A 195 -13.02 9.51 18.33
N PHE A 196 -12.47 9.19 19.49
CA PHE A 196 -12.20 10.16 20.55
C PHE A 196 -10.71 10.17 20.88
N TYR A 197 -10.06 11.30 20.59
CA TYR A 197 -8.65 11.54 20.90
C TYR A 197 -8.56 12.73 21.84
N GLY A 198 -8.66 12.49 23.15
CA GLY A 198 -8.55 13.54 24.17
C GLY A 198 -7.18 14.23 24.23
N GLU A 199 -6.23 13.82 23.40
CA GLU A 199 -4.90 14.38 23.30
C GLU A 199 -4.93 15.45 22.22
N ASN A 200 -4.87 16.72 22.63
CA ASN A 200 -4.78 17.85 21.70
C ASN A 200 -3.36 17.96 21.12
N LEU A 201 -2.93 16.93 20.38
CA LEU A 201 -1.63 16.81 19.74
C LEU A 201 -1.80 16.31 18.32
N ASN A 202 -0.91 16.74 17.43
CA ASN A 202 -0.82 16.20 16.09
C ASN A 202 -0.18 14.81 16.16
N TRP A 203 -0.72 13.83 15.44
CA TRP A 203 -0.12 12.50 15.39
C TRP A 203 -0.40 11.78 14.07
N VAL A 204 0.48 10.85 13.74
CA VAL A 204 0.32 9.91 12.63
C VAL A 204 0.42 8.49 13.19
N ARG A 205 -0.59 7.67 12.93
CA ARG A 205 -0.60 6.26 13.36
C ARG A 205 -0.46 5.33 12.18
N GLU A 206 0.55 4.47 12.25
CA GLU A 206 0.81 3.41 11.30
C GLU A 206 0.26 2.08 11.83
N TYR A 207 -0.29 1.28 10.92
CA TYR A 207 -0.85 -0.04 11.19
C TYR A 207 -0.18 -1.07 10.27
N GLN A 208 0.36 -2.14 10.85
CA GLN A 208 0.97 -3.23 10.10
C GLN A 208 0.28 -4.55 10.44
N GLY A 209 -0.40 -5.15 9.47
CA GLY A 209 -1.05 -6.45 9.63
C GLY A 209 -0.04 -7.59 9.71
N ARG A 210 -0.20 -8.50 10.69
CA ARG A 210 0.65 -9.69 10.84
C ARG A 210 -0.06 -11.00 10.49
N SER A 211 -1.37 -10.95 10.29
CA SER A 211 -2.17 -12.12 9.96
C SER A 211 -2.71 -12.05 8.55
N SER A 212 -2.66 -13.18 7.85
CA SER A 212 -3.29 -13.37 6.54
C SER A 212 -4.82 -13.31 6.60
N THR A 213 -5.40 -13.32 7.80
CA THR A 213 -6.85 -13.19 8.05
C THR A 213 -7.38 -11.77 7.85
N ILE A 214 -6.51 -10.77 7.87
CA ILE A 214 -6.90 -9.36 7.65
C ILE A 214 -7.10 -9.16 6.14
N LYS A 215 -8.33 -8.86 5.73
CA LYS A 215 -8.69 -8.64 4.32
C LYS A 215 -9.06 -7.20 4.04
N LYS A 216 -9.40 -6.41 5.07
CA LYS A 216 -9.84 -5.02 4.91
C LYS A 216 -9.12 -4.09 5.88
N ASP A 217 -8.92 -2.85 5.45
CA ASP A 217 -8.19 -1.82 6.18
C ASP A 217 -8.81 -1.52 7.56
N TYR A 218 -10.14 -1.52 7.66
CA TYR A 218 -10.83 -1.24 8.91
C TYR A 218 -10.58 -2.33 9.99
N GLU A 219 -10.22 -3.55 9.59
CA GLU A 219 -9.93 -4.66 10.51
C GLU A 219 -8.58 -4.44 11.21
N LEU A 220 -7.63 -3.73 10.59
CA LEU A 220 -6.35 -3.37 11.21
C LEU A 220 -6.50 -2.53 12.49
N ARG A 221 -7.55 -1.69 12.54
CA ARG A 221 -7.73 -0.73 13.63
C ARG A 221 -8.36 -1.36 14.87
N GLY A 222 -9.31 -2.28 14.68
CA GLY A 222 -10.09 -2.91 15.75
C GLY A 222 -9.58 -4.28 16.20
N THR A 223 -8.59 -4.85 15.50
CA THR A 223 -7.97 -6.12 15.90
C THR A 223 -7.10 -5.98 17.14
N ALA A 224 -6.95 -7.06 17.89
CA ALA A 224 -6.04 -7.13 19.01
C ALA A 224 -4.59 -6.84 18.56
N ASP A 225 -3.80 -6.24 19.45
CA ASP A 225 -2.45 -5.71 19.12
C ASP A 225 -1.45 -6.81 18.69
N HIS A 226 -1.72 -8.08 18.97
CA HIS A 226 -0.90 -9.20 18.48
C HIS A 226 -1.19 -9.59 17.01
N ILE A 227 -2.35 -9.20 16.48
CA ILE A 227 -2.78 -9.46 15.10
C ILE A 227 -2.34 -8.31 14.18
N SER A 228 -2.28 -7.09 14.72
CA SER A 228 -1.83 -5.88 14.02
C SER A 228 -0.92 -5.03 14.91
N TYR A 229 0.27 -4.70 14.42
CA TYR A 229 1.14 -3.74 15.08
C TYR A 229 0.66 -2.32 14.84
N LYS A 230 0.71 -1.49 15.88
CA LYS A 230 0.24 -0.10 15.85
C LYS A 230 1.32 0.80 16.43
N SER A 231 1.75 1.79 15.66
CA SER A 231 2.75 2.76 16.09
C SER A 231 2.22 4.17 15.90
N THR A 232 2.34 5.03 16.91
CA THR A 232 1.86 6.41 16.87
C THR A 232 3.03 7.36 16.99
N ASN A 233 3.26 8.17 15.97
CA ASN A 233 4.22 9.27 16.00
C ASN A 233 3.48 10.55 16.37
N TYR A 234 3.82 11.13 17.51
CA TYR A 234 3.29 12.40 17.98
C TYR A 234 4.20 13.54 17.54
N HIS A 235 3.57 14.65 17.15
CA HIS A 235 4.21 15.84 16.65
C HIS A 235 3.82 17.06 17.49
N ASP A 236 4.73 18.02 17.58
CA ASP A 236 4.41 19.32 18.13
C ASP A 236 3.63 20.22 17.15
N GLY A 237 3.36 21.46 17.57
CA GLY A 237 2.65 22.45 16.73
C GLY A 237 3.40 22.88 15.47
N LEU A 238 4.69 22.54 15.34
CA LEU A 238 5.52 22.80 14.16
C LEU A 238 5.70 21.55 13.28
N GLY A 239 5.05 20.43 13.64
CA GLY A 239 5.14 19.16 12.92
C GLY A 239 6.37 18.31 13.25
N ARG A 240 7.20 18.72 14.22
CA ARG A 240 8.39 17.95 14.63
C ARG A 240 7.97 16.77 15.49
N GLY A 241 8.51 15.58 15.21
CA GLY A 241 8.24 14.39 16.02
C GLY A 241 8.81 14.54 17.44
N ILE A 242 7.97 14.34 18.45
CA ILE A 242 8.33 14.49 19.87
C ILE A 242 8.33 13.16 20.62
N GLN A 243 7.50 12.20 20.19
CA GLN A 243 7.38 10.89 20.82
C GLN A 243 6.81 9.87 19.84
N THR A 244 7.34 8.65 19.89
CA THR A 244 6.76 7.50 19.21
C THR A 244 6.27 6.51 20.27
N VAL A 245 5.03 6.05 20.15
CA VAL A 245 4.42 5.05 21.03
C VAL A 245 4.05 3.83 20.21
N GLN A 246 4.74 2.72 20.46
CA GLN A 246 4.40 1.41 19.91
C GLN A 246 3.43 0.72 20.87
N ILE A 247 2.19 0.52 20.43
CA ILE A 247 1.11 -0.02 21.27
C ILE A 247 1.35 -1.50 21.48
N SER A 248 1.46 -1.94 22.73
CA SER A 248 1.80 -3.33 23.08
C SER A 248 3.02 -3.86 22.32
N GLY A 249 4.06 -3.04 22.20
CA GLY A 249 5.28 -3.39 21.47
C GLY A 249 6.14 -4.43 22.19
N SER A 250 6.02 -4.58 23.51
CA SER A 250 6.79 -5.53 24.30
C SER A 250 6.11 -6.90 24.43
N SER A 251 6.87 -7.90 24.87
CA SER A 251 6.37 -9.28 25.07
C SER A 251 5.30 -9.40 26.15
N ASP A 252 5.28 -8.51 27.14
CA ASP A 252 4.30 -8.45 28.22
C ASP A 252 3.08 -7.57 27.88
N GLY A 253 3.04 -7.01 26.67
CA GLY A 253 1.94 -6.17 26.19
C GLY A 253 2.02 -4.70 26.62
N SER A 254 3.11 -4.28 27.26
CA SER A 254 3.41 -2.88 27.56
C SER A 254 3.65 -2.06 26.29
N ASP A 255 3.35 -0.77 26.35
CA ASP A 255 3.67 0.14 25.26
C ASP A 255 5.17 0.47 25.28
N ILE A 256 5.82 0.55 24.13
CA ILE A 256 7.21 1.01 24.03
C ILE A 256 7.20 2.47 23.61
N ILE A 257 7.80 3.33 24.45
CA ILE A 257 7.80 4.77 24.27
C ILE A 257 9.22 5.23 23.93
N SER A 258 9.38 5.86 22.77
CA SER A 258 10.62 6.54 22.35
C SER A 258 10.38 8.04 22.38
N THR A 259 11.20 8.79 23.10
CA THR A 259 11.02 10.25 23.25
C THR A 259 12.26 11.00 22.79
N ILE A 260 12.06 12.20 22.25
CA ILE A 260 13.12 13.07 21.76
C ILE A 260 13.11 14.37 22.57
N GLY A 261 14.31 14.87 22.91
CA GLY A 261 14.52 16.15 23.58
C GLY A 261 14.91 17.25 22.59
N PHE A 262 14.26 18.41 22.73
CA PHE A 262 14.56 19.62 21.98
C PHE A 262 15.10 20.71 22.90
N ASP A 263 16.07 21.48 22.42
CA ASP A 263 16.60 22.64 23.14
C ASP A 263 15.72 23.89 22.92
N ALA A 264 16.09 25.01 23.55
CA ALA A 264 15.34 26.27 23.44
C ALA A 264 15.30 26.85 22.01
N PHE A 265 16.23 26.44 21.14
CA PHE A 265 16.25 26.82 19.73
C PHE A 265 15.48 25.82 18.84
N GLY A 266 14.89 24.79 19.44
CA GLY A 266 14.11 23.79 18.73
C GLY A 266 14.94 22.73 18.02
N ARG A 267 16.21 22.56 18.41
CA ARG A 267 17.12 21.57 17.83
C ARG A 267 17.02 20.28 18.62
N HIS A 268 17.02 19.15 17.90
CA HIS A 268 17.01 17.83 18.49
C HIS A 268 18.38 17.53 19.13
N TYR A 269 18.50 17.78 20.43
CA TYR A 269 19.75 17.60 21.17
C TYR A 269 19.83 16.29 21.94
N ARG A 270 18.72 15.61 22.19
CA ARG A 270 18.72 14.40 23.02
C ARG A 270 17.83 13.30 22.46
N ASP A 271 18.39 12.11 22.31
CA ASP A 271 17.69 10.88 21.98
C ASP A 271 17.53 10.04 23.26
N TYR A 272 16.31 9.85 23.75
CA TYR A 272 16.07 8.96 24.88
C TYR A 272 15.98 7.51 24.39
N LEU A 273 16.55 6.58 25.16
CA LEU A 273 16.34 5.16 24.92
C LEU A 273 14.86 4.79 25.11
N PRO A 274 14.32 3.82 24.35
CA PRO A 274 12.93 3.42 24.45
C PRO A 274 12.59 2.77 25.80
N VAL A 275 11.44 3.11 26.37
CA VAL A 275 11.02 2.65 27.71
C VAL A 275 9.70 1.92 27.62
N PRO A 276 9.55 0.74 28.22
CA PRO A 276 8.27 0.08 28.35
C PRO A 276 7.41 0.73 29.44
N ASP A 277 6.11 0.89 29.18
CA ASP A 277 5.12 1.35 30.17
C ASP A 277 3.84 0.51 30.09
N ASN A 278 3.48 -0.12 31.21
CA ASN A 278 2.31 -0.99 31.31
C ASN A 278 1.10 -0.25 31.92
N ASN A 279 0.75 0.91 31.36
CA ASN A 279 -0.39 1.69 31.83
C ASN A 279 -1.61 1.50 30.93
N SER A 280 -2.54 0.64 31.35
CA SER A 280 -3.77 0.35 30.62
C SER A 280 -4.66 1.57 30.35
N ILE A 281 -4.67 2.59 31.24
CA ILE A 281 -5.50 3.81 31.07
C ILE A 281 -4.96 4.68 29.94
N SER A 282 -3.64 4.65 29.77
CA SER A 282 -2.92 5.46 28.80
C SER A 282 -2.48 4.64 27.58
N LYS A 283 -3.04 3.44 27.39
CA LYS A 283 -2.59 2.55 26.32
C LYS A 283 -2.67 3.21 24.93
N GLY A 284 -1.54 3.24 24.23
CA GLY A 284 -1.38 3.88 22.93
C GLY A 284 -1.59 5.40 22.90
N LYS A 285 -1.54 6.05 24.06
CA LYS A 285 -1.63 7.50 24.24
C LYS A 285 -0.24 8.12 24.41
N PHE A 286 -0.12 9.42 24.20
CA PHE A 286 1.06 10.20 24.51
C PHE A 286 1.39 10.12 26.01
N ARG A 287 2.69 10.12 26.33
CA ARG A 287 3.21 10.13 27.70
C ARG A 287 3.84 11.47 28.01
N THR A 288 3.12 12.28 28.78
CA THR A 288 3.60 13.56 29.30
C THR A 288 4.77 13.40 30.26
N ASN A 289 4.87 12.27 30.94
CA ASN A 289 5.93 11.94 31.90
C ASN A 289 7.03 11.03 31.31
N ALA A 290 7.14 10.88 29.98
CA ALA A 290 8.06 9.93 29.35
C ALA A 290 9.53 10.10 29.77
N VAL A 291 9.99 11.34 29.94
CA VAL A 291 11.36 11.63 30.42
C VAL A 291 11.57 11.12 31.84
N SER A 292 10.58 11.30 32.72
CA SER A 292 10.63 10.76 34.08
C SER A 292 10.56 9.24 34.08
N LEU A 293 9.74 8.63 33.22
CA LEU A 293 9.65 7.18 33.07
C LEU A 293 11.00 6.59 32.63
N ASN A 294 11.66 7.22 31.65
CA ASN A 294 13.01 6.83 31.22
C ASN A 294 14.02 6.89 32.37
N GLY A 295 14.05 8.00 33.11
CA GLY A 295 14.93 8.15 34.27
C GLY A 295 14.72 7.04 35.30
N THR A 296 13.47 6.76 35.68
CA THR A 296 13.15 5.70 36.65
C THR A 296 13.49 4.31 36.15
N TYR A 297 13.20 4.00 34.88
CA TYR A 297 13.40 2.68 34.31
C TYR A 297 14.88 2.30 34.20
N TYR A 298 15.70 3.20 33.65
CA TYR A 298 17.13 2.95 33.49
C TYR A 298 17.91 3.10 34.81
N ALA A 299 17.53 4.04 35.69
CA ALA A 299 18.19 4.18 36.98
C ALA A 299 17.83 3.07 37.98
N SER A 300 16.85 2.22 37.67
CA SER A 300 16.49 1.07 38.49
C SER A 300 17.69 0.14 38.70
N SER A 301 18.07 -0.06 39.96
CA SER A 301 19.20 -0.92 40.34
C SER A 301 18.98 -2.40 40.02
N THR A 302 17.74 -2.81 39.78
CA THR A 302 17.37 -4.19 39.43
C THR A 302 17.35 -4.44 37.93
N THR A 303 17.48 -3.40 37.11
CA THR A 303 17.35 -3.51 35.65
C THR A 303 18.64 -3.11 34.94
N TYR A 304 19.06 -1.84 35.08
CA TYR A 304 20.22 -1.30 34.36
C TYR A 304 21.20 -0.51 35.25
N ASN A 305 20.74 0.06 36.37
CA ASN A 305 21.54 0.90 37.26
C ASN A 305 22.30 2.03 36.51
N ASP A 306 21.64 2.63 35.50
CA ASP A 306 22.20 3.68 34.66
C ASP A 306 21.31 4.92 34.67
N THR A 307 21.83 6.03 35.18
CA THR A 307 21.08 7.29 35.28
C THR A 307 21.05 8.10 33.98
N LYS A 308 21.71 7.63 32.93
CA LYS A 308 21.84 8.30 31.63
C LYS A 308 21.28 7.44 30.49
N GLY A 309 19.99 7.11 30.56
CA GLY A 309 19.25 6.38 29.52
C GLY A 309 18.99 7.16 28.22
N TYR A 310 19.92 8.00 27.78
CA TYR A 310 19.79 8.90 26.64
C TYR A 310 21.15 9.30 26.05
N ALA A 311 21.17 9.63 24.76
CA ALA A 311 22.31 10.14 24.01
C ALA A 311 22.16 11.65 23.77
N ASP A 312 23.22 12.41 24.01
CA ASP A 312 23.24 13.87 23.83
C ASP A 312 24.03 14.28 22.59
N LYS A 313 23.58 15.38 21.97
CA LYS A 313 24.23 16.09 20.89
C LYS A 313 24.50 17.52 21.33
N THR A 314 25.73 17.96 21.11
CA THR A 314 26.11 19.37 21.27
C THR A 314 26.24 19.99 19.90
N PHE A 315 25.68 21.19 19.75
CA PHE A 315 25.71 21.95 18.50
C PHE A 315 26.68 23.12 18.60
N GLU A 316 27.26 23.50 17.46
CA GLU A 316 27.98 24.75 17.31
C GLU A 316 27.05 25.94 17.61
N ALA A 317 27.60 27.00 18.22
CA ALA A 317 26.91 28.28 18.41
C ALA A 317 26.86 29.10 17.11
N SER A 318 26.38 28.47 16.03
CA SER A 318 26.30 29.02 14.68
C SER A 318 24.91 28.77 14.10
N PRO A 319 24.38 29.69 13.24
CA PRO A 319 23.12 29.48 12.53
C PRO A 319 23.06 28.19 11.72
N LEU A 320 24.21 27.59 11.40
CA LEU A 320 24.32 26.35 10.63
C LEU A 320 23.91 25.09 11.42
N ASN A 321 23.74 25.18 12.75
CA ASN A 321 23.29 24.08 13.61
C ASN A 321 24.04 22.76 13.39
N ARG A 322 25.36 22.84 13.18
CA ARG A 322 26.22 21.65 13.01
C ARG A 322 26.42 20.95 14.35
N VAL A 323 26.36 19.62 14.33
CA VAL A 323 26.69 18.78 15.50
C VAL A 323 28.21 18.76 15.66
N VAL A 324 28.70 19.17 16.83
CA VAL A 324 30.12 19.17 17.18
C VAL A 324 30.49 18.05 18.14
N LYS A 325 29.54 17.56 18.94
CA LYS A 325 29.72 16.40 19.80
C LYS A 325 28.49 15.51 19.79
N GLN A 326 28.68 14.21 19.81
CA GLN A 326 27.62 13.23 19.95
C GLN A 326 28.05 12.11 20.89
N GLY A 327 27.30 11.91 21.97
CA GLY A 327 27.55 10.84 22.93
C GLY A 327 26.65 9.63 22.68
N ALA A 328 27.17 8.44 22.99
CA ALA A 328 26.35 7.25 23.15
C ALA A 328 25.55 7.31 24.47
N PRO A 329 24.42 6.57 24.57
CA PRO A 329 23.63 6.53 25.80
C PRO A 329 24.33 5.70 26.88
N GLY A 330 24.18 6.13 28.13
CA GLY A 330 24.68 5.44 29.32
C GLY A 330 25.78 6.19 30.05
N MET A 331 25.86 6.01 31.37
CA MET A 331 26.82 6.71 32.24
C MET A 331 28.28 6.44 31.85
N ALA A 332 28.57 5.22 31.38
CA ALA A 332 29.90 4.80 30.92
C ALA A 332 30.45 5.62 29.74
N TRP A 333 29.57 6.32 29.01
CA TRP A 333 29.89 7.14 27.83
C TRP A 333 29.94 8.64 28.15
N THR A 334 29.86 9.02 29.42
CA THR A 334 30.01 10.41 29.83
C THR A 334 31.46 10.86 29.65
N ASN A 335 31.67 12.01 29.00
CA ASN A 335 32.99 12.54 28.63
C ASN A 335 33.75 11.65 27.63
N LYS A 336 33.03 10.80 26.88
CA LYS A 336 33.55 10.00 25.77
C LYS A 336 32.75 10.27 24.50
N GLU A 337 32.29 11.50 24.33
CA GLU A 337 31.51 11.87 23.16
C GLU A 337 32.39 11.89 21.91
N ALA A 338 31.88 11.39 20.79
CA ALA A 338 32.53 11.57 19.51
C ALA A 338 32.51 13.07 19.17
N GLU A 339 33.68 13.64 18.87
CA GLU A 339 33.86 15.06 18.58
C GLU A 339 34.13 15.27 17.10
N ILE A 340 33.50 16.28 16.50
CA ILE A 340 33.61 16.62 15.09
C ILE A 340 34.14 18.05 14.99
N SER A 341 35.30 18.21 14.38
CA SER A 341 35.85 19.52 13.99
C SER A 341 35.83 19.70 12.48
N GLU A 342 35.50 20.90 12.03
CA GLU A 342 35.58 21.31 10.63
C GLU A 342 36.62 22.41 10.50
N GLU A 343 37.65 22.13 9.70
CA GLU A 343 38.83 22.96 9.52
C GLU A 343 39.20 23.00 8.03
N THR A 344 40.33 23.64 7.72
CA THR A 344 40.93 23.57 6.39
C THR A 344 42.22 22.76 6.43
N ASN A 345 42.59 22.12 5.31
CA ASN A 345 43.84 21.38 5.25
C ASN A 345 45.07 22.29 5.46
N LEU A 346 46.10 21.72 6.08
CA LEU A 346 47.42 22.31 6.22
C LEU A 346 48.36 21.80 5.12
N LEU A 347 49.46 22.52 4.91
CA LEU A 347 50.52 22.05 4.00
C LEU A 347 51.17 20.75 4.51
N SER A 348 51.30 20.61 5.83
CA SER A 348 51.85 19.43 6.50
C SER A 348 51.01 18.16 6.30
N ASP A 349 49.71 18.29 6.02
CA ASP A 349 48.83 17.13 5.76
C ASP A 349 49.27 16.35 4.51
N SER A 350 50.02 17.01 3.62
CA SER A 350 50.64 16.45 2.41
C SER A 350 49.65 15.72 1.50
N VAL A 351 48.40 16.21 1.44
CA VAL A 351 47.33 15.58 0.65
C VAL A 351 47.69 15.66 -0.83
N ARG A 352 47.82 14.49 -1.47
CA ARG A 352 48.24 14.36 -2.87
C ARG A 352 47.12 14.76 -3.82
N ILE A 353 47.46 15.50 -4.87
CA ILE A 353 46.56 15.75 -6.00
C ILE A 353 46.68 14.56 -6.95
N TRP A 354 45.60 13.80 -7.10
CA TRP A 354 45.53 12.69 -8.05
C TRP A 354 44.70 13.08 -9.26
N THR A 355 45.25 12.81 -10.44
CA THR A 355 44.56 12.93 -11.73
C THR A 355 44.59 11.58 -12.44
N VAL A 356 43.82 11.46 -13.50
CA VAL A 356 43.67 10.21 -14.25
C VAL A 356 44.42 10.33 -15.57
N ASN A 357 45.31 9.39 -15.87
CA ASN A 357 46.04 9.35 -17.13
C ASN A 357 45.17 8.78 -18.28
N SER A 358 45.71 8.71 -19.50
CA SER A 358 45.03 8.17 -20.68
C SER A 358 44.56 6.71 -20.52
N SER A 359 45.21 5.93 -19.65
CA SER A 359 44.84 4.54 -19.35
C SER A 359 43.79 4.42 -18.24
N GLY A 360 43.26 5.52 -17.71
CA GLY A 360 42.30 5.49 -16.61
C GLY A 360 42.93 5.24 -15.23
N LEU A 361 44.25 5.40 -15.10
CA LEU A 361 45.00 5.12 -13.87
C LEU A 361 45.41 6.40 -13.12
N PRO A 362 45.55 6.33 -11.78
CA PRO A 362 45.83 7.51 -10.98
C PRO A 362 47.31 7.90 -11.08
N ILE A 363 47.60 9.18 -11.29
CA ILE A 363 48.93 9.79 -11.27
C ILE A 363 48.92 11.04 -10.40
N SER A 364 50.03 11.32 -9.72
CA SER A 364 50.18 12.49 -8.84
C SER A 364 51.57 13.09 -9.00
N SER A 365 51.62 14.41 -9.18
CA SER A 365 52.86 15.21 -9.29
C SER A 365 52.94 16.33 -8.25
N SER A 366 51.87 16.56 -7.49
CA SER A 366 51.72 17.69 -6.60
C SER A 366 50.85 17.37 -5.39
N VAL A 367 50.89 18.27 -4.40
CA VAL A 367 50.05 18.23 -3.19
C VAL A 367 49.19 19.48 -3.13
N TYR A 368 48.03 19.38 -2.46
CA TYR A 368 47.16 20.52 -2.22
C TYR A 368 47.85 21.54 -1.31
N SER A 369 47.72 22.83 -1.64
CA SER A 369 48.17 23.92 -0.76
C SER A 369 47.25 24.05 0.45
N ALA A 370 47.74 24.70 1.51
CA ALA A 370 46.95 24.95 2.71
C ALA A 370 45.69 25.77 2.39
N GLY A 371 44.57 25.48 3.07
CA GLY A 371 43.32 26.23 2.89
C GLY A 371 42.50 25.86 1.65
N THR A 372 42.86 24.81 0.89
CA THR A 372 42.19 24.47 -0.38
C THR A 372 41.11 23.40 -0.26
N LEU A 373 41.24 22.53 0.74
CA LEU A 373 40.30 21.45 1.06
C LEU A 373 39.65 21.71 2.42
N PHE A 374 38.39 21.35 2.53
CA PHE A 374 37.72 21.18 3.82
C PHE A 374 38.27 19.93 4.50
N ARG A 375 38.60 20.03 5.79
CA ARG A 375 39.16 18.98 6.63
C ARG A 375 38.20 18.73 7.78
N PHE A 376 37.56 17.57 7.77
CA PHE A 376 36.68 17.12 8.85
C PHE A 376 37.43 16.14 9.71
N VAL A 377 37.63 16.45 10.99
CA VAL A 377 38.22 15.54 11.96
C VAL A 377 37.10 14.99 12.83
N THR A 378 37.07 13.67 12.98
CA THR A 378 36.20 12.99 13.93
C THR A 378 37.08 12.25 14.92
N THR A 379 36.96 12.58 16.19
CA THR A 379 37.52 11.82 17.30
C THR A 379 36.42 10.88 17.78
N ASP A 380 36.67 9.57 17.76
CA ASP A 380 35.72 8.58 18.28
C ASP A 380 35.78 8.49 19.82
N GLU A 381 34.89 7.68 20.40
CA GLU A 381 34.76 7.51 21.85
C GLU A 381 35.97 6.81 22.51
N ASN A 382 36.93 6.33 21.71
CA ASN A 382 38.19 5.73 22.14
C ASN A 382 39.41 6.60 21.79
N ASP A 383 39.20 7.90 21.57
CA ASP A 383 40.23 8.88 21.20
C ASP A 383 40.95 8.57 19.87
N ARG A 384 40.34 7.79 18.97
CA ARG A 384 40.89 7.53 17.64
C ARG A 384 40.34 8.53 16.63
N LEU A 385 41.23 8.97 15.76
CA LEU A 385 40.93 9.98 14.76
C LEU A 385 40.54 9.34 13.43
N ALA A 386 39.50 9.90 12.82
CA ALA A 386 39.18 9.78 11.41
C ALA A 386 39.21 11.17 10.78
N ILE A 387 39.88 11.33 9.64
CA ILE A 387 39.97 12.61 8.94
C ILE A 387 39.45 12.45 7.51
N GLU A 388 38.49 13.28 7.13
CA GLU A 388 37.97 13.36 5.76
C GLU A 388 38.35 14.70 5.13
N TYR A 389 38.97 14.65 3.96
CA TYR A 389 39.29 15.83 3.16
C TYR A 389 38.34 15.92 1.98
N LYS A 390 37.67 17.07 1.81
CA LYS A 390 36.76 17.33 0.69
C LYS A 390 37.22 18.55 -0.11
N ASP A 391 36.99 18.51 -1.40
CA ASP A 391 37.20 19.67 -2.26
C ASP A 391 36.04 20.68 -2.17
N LYS A 392 36.17 21.79 -2.91
CA LYS A 392 35.17 22.86 -2.95
C LYS A 392 33.82 22.46 -3.56
N LEU A 393 33.75 21.30 -4.23
CA LEU A 393 32.52 20.73 -4.78
C LEU A 393 31.92 19.68 -3.83
N GLY A 394 32.48 19.51 -2.63
CA GLY A 394 32.01 18.56 -1.63
C GLY A 394 32.42 17.10 -1.90
N ARG A 395 33.31 16.86 -2.87
CA ARG A 395 33.77 15.50 -3.20
C ARG A 395 34.88 15.10 -2.25
N THR A 396 34.78 13.90 -1.65
CA THR A 396 35.81 13.35 -0.77
C THR A 396 37.07 13.04 -1.57
N ILE A 397 38.22 13.59 -1.20
CA ILE A 397 39.52 13.35 -1.85
C ILE A 397 40.32 12.28 -1.10
N LEU A 398 40.33 12.35 0.23
CA LEU A 398 41.10 11.48 1.10
C LEU A 398 40.32 11.18 2.38
N LYS A 399 40.31 9.92 2.79
CA LYS A 399 39.96 9.49 4.15
C LYS A 399 41.19 8.93 4.85
N LYS A 400 41.46 9.37 6.08
CA LYS A 400 42.51 8.82 6.95
C LYS A 400 41.85 8.24 8.20
N ASN A 401 42.13 6.98 8.53
CA ASN A 401 41.75 6.38 9.82
C ASN A 401 43.00 6.06 10.62
N GLN A 402 43.07 6.51 11.87
CA GLN A 402 44.26 6.35 12.71
C GLN A 402 44.50 4.87 13.06
N ILE A 403 45.76 4.46 13.02
CA ILE A 403 46.21 3.14 13.47
C ILE A 403 47.33 3.21 14.50
N SER A 404 48.07 4.33 14.56
CA SER A 404 49.15 4.53 15.51
C SER A 404 48.68 5.47 16.62
N GLU A 405 49.12 5.24 17.85
CA GLU A 405 48.88 6.13 19.00
C GLU A 405 49.46 7.54 18.81
N SER A 406 50.48 7.68 17.95
CA SER A 406 51.10 8.97 17.64
C SER A 406 51.32 9.07 16.13
N PRO A 407 50.26 9.29 15.35
CA PRO A 407 50.36 9.33 13.91
C PRO A 407 51.02 10.65 13.49
N SER A 408 51.72 10.61 12.36
CA SER A 408 52.26 11.83 11.73
C SER A 408 51.13 12.72 11.19
N LEU A 409 51.44 13.97 10.84
CA LEU A 409 50.49 14.82 10.12
C LEU A 409 50.23 14.37 8.66
N HIS A 410 51.18 13.64 8.06
CA HIS A 410 51.08 13.12 6.69
C HIS A 410 50.34 11.77 6.64
N HIS A 411 50.95 10.73 6.08
CA HIS A 411 50.31 9.42 5.86
C HIS A 411 50.76 8.35 6.85
N ASP A 412 51.75 8.62 7.71
CA ASP A 412 52.32 7.63 8.62
C ASP A 412 51.44 7.49 9.86
N GLY A 413 51.13 6.25 10.24
CA GLY A 413 50.18 5.98 11.32
C GLY A 413 48.71 6.07 10.89
N TRP A 414 48.42 6.15 9.59
CA TRP A 414 47.07 6.25 9.04
C TRP A 414 46.78 5.20 7.95
N LEU A 415 45.56 4.66 7.97
CA LEU A 415 44.96 4.00 6.82
C LEU A 415 44.37 5.05 5.90
N CYS A 416 45.05 5.32 4.78
CA CYS A 416 44.69 6.36 3.83
C CYS A 416 43.96 5.78 2.61
N THR A 417 42.75 6.25 2.34
CA THR A 417 41.98 5.91 1.13
C THR A 417 41.80 7.15 0.27
N TYR A 418 42.29 7.12 -0.97
CA TYR A 418 42.11 8.23 -1.91
C TYR A 418 41.00 7.92 -2.91
N TYR A 419 40.26 8.96 -3.26
CA TYR A 419 39.22 8.95 -4.28
C TYR A 419 39.67 9.87 -5.40
N VAL A 420 39.83 9.29 -6.60
CA VAL A 420 40.41 9.98 -7.75
C VAL A 420 39.31 10.20 -8.77
N TYR A 421 39.12 11.47 -9.15
CA TYR A 421 38.09 11.90 -10.08
C TYR A 421 38.70 12.29 -11.43
N ASP A 422 37.93 12.18 -12.51
CA ASP A 422 38.31 12.78 -13.80
C ASP A 422 37.97 14.28 -13.86
N SER A 423 38.28 14.92 -14.98
CA SER A 423 37.99 16.34 -15.24
C SER A 423 36.50 16.67 -15.25
N PHE A 424 35.63 15.68 -15.47
CA PHE A 424 34.17 15.81 -15.38
C PHE A 424 33.65 15.57 -13.96
N GLY A 425 34.54 15.25 -13.01
CA GLY A 425 34.20 15.02 -11.62
C GLY A 425 33.60 13.65 -11.30
N ARG A 426 33.73 12.68 -12.22
CA ARG A 426 33.27 11.30 -12.01
C ARG A 426 34.35 10.51 -11.29
N LEU A 427 33.97 9.69 -10.30
CA LEU A 427 34.91 8.87 -9.53
C LEU A 427 35.50 7.78 -10.44
N ARG A 428 36.81 7.80 -10.70
CA ARG A 428 37.48 6.84 -11.58
C ARG A 428 38.21 5.75 -10.82
N VAL A 429 38.85 6.09 -9.71
CA VAL A 429 39.69 5.16 -8.96
C VAL A 429 39.49 5.38 -7.47
N VAL A 430 39.29 4.29 -6.71
CA VAL A 430 39.47 4.30 -5.26
C VAL A 430 40.73 3.51 -4.94
N MET A 431 41.71 4.19 -4.35
CA MET A 431 42.97 3.60 -3.93
C MET A 431 42.88 3.21 -2.46
N PRO A 432 42.91 1.90 -2.13
CA PRO A 432 42.75 1.45 -0.74
C PRO A 432 44.00 1.72 0.10
N PRO A 433 43.90 1.61 1.45
CA PRO A 433 45.00 1.85 2.37
C PRO A 433 46.28 1.06 2.07
N LYS A 434 46.14 -0.20 1.63
CA LYS A 434 47.28 -1.05 1.29
C LYS A 434 48.13 -0.47 0.15
N THR A 435 47.50 0.09 -0.89
CA THR A 435 48.24 0.71 -1.99
C THR A 435 48.98 1.95 -1.49
N ILE A 436 48.30 2.83 -0.76
CA ILE A 436 48.92 4.06 -0.25
C ILE A 436 50.09 3.75 0.68
N SER A 437 49.92 2.76 1.57
CA SER A 437 50.98 2.30 2.46
C SER A 437 52.22 1.85 1.67
N THR A 438 52.06 1.09 0.58
CA THR A 438 53.17 0.61 -0.25
C THR A 438 53.85 1.74 -1.04
N LEU A 439 53.07 2.64 -1.65
CA LEU A 439 53.61 3.79 -2.39
C LEU A 439 54.41 4.71 -1.48
N ARG A 440 53.90 4.93 -0.27
CA ARG A 440 54.55 5.73 0.77
C ARG A 440 55.80 5.05 1.32
N SER A 441 55.74 3.77 1.71
CA SER A 441 56.87 3.06 2.32
C SER A 441 58.06 2.91 1.37
N SER A 442 57.80 2.83 0.06
CA SER A 442 58.83 2.85 -0.99
C SER A 442 59.23 4.25 -1.44
N ASN A 443 58.60 5.30 -0.89
CA ASN A 443 58.69 6.69 -1.32
C ASN A 443 58.56 6.86 -2.86
N ASN A 444 57.77 5.99 -3.50
CA ASN A 444 57.61 5.95 -4.94
C ASN A 444 56.12 6.03 -5.31
N TRP A 445 55.65 7.26 -5.44
CA TRP A 445 54.27 7.55 -5.82
C TRP A 445 53.98 7.26 -7.29
N GLY A 446 55.00 7.18 -8.14
CA GLY A 446 54.87 6.73 -9.53
C GLY A 446 54.45 5.27 -9.65
N GLY A 447 54.61 4.47 -8.60
CA GLY A 447 54.10 3.10 -8.53
C GLY A 447 52.57 2.98 -8.54
N SER A 448 51.84 4.10 -8.49
CA SER A 448 50.38 4.13 -8.57
C SER A 448 49.83 3.52 -9.86
N THR A 449 50.64 3.44 -10.92
CA THR A 449 50.25 2.87 -12.22
C THR A 449 50.67 1.40 -12.41
N TRP A 450 51.33 0.79 -11.42
CA TRP A 450 51.75 -0.61 -11.50
C TRP A 450 50.56 -1.56 -11.71
N SER A 451 50.77 -2.60 -12.53
CA SER A 451 49.76 -3.60 -12.85
C SER A 451 49.25 -4.34 -11.62
N SER A 452 50.12 -4.58 -10.63
CA SER A 452 49.77 -5.17 -9.33
C SER A 452 48.71 -4.36 -8.58
N ASN A 453 48.80 -3.03 -8.61
CA ASN A 453 47.80 -2.15 -8.01
C ASN A 453 46.51 -2.12 -8.86
N ARG A 454 46.65 -1.94 -10.18
CA ARG A 454 45.51 -1.89 -11.13
C ARG A 454 44.62 -3.12 -11.06
N TYR A 455 45.21 -4.31 -11.13
CA TYR A 455 44.45 -5.56 -11.21
C TYR A 455 44.17 -6.19 -9.85
N GLY A 456 44.99 -5.87 -8.84
CA GLY A 456 44.90 -6.46 -7.51
C GLY A 456 44.11 -5.64 -6.49
N LEU A 457 44.34 -4.32 -6.42
CA LEU A 457 43.93 -3.52 -5.25
C LEU A 457 42.93 -2.39 -5.56
N TYR A 458 42.88 -1.87 -6.78
CA TYR A 458 42.01 -0.73 -7.08
C TYR A 458 40.55 -1.12 -7.30
N TYR A 459 39.66 -0.21 -6.88
CA TYR A 459 38.32 -0.12 -7.44
C TYR A 459 38.41 0.82 -8.64
N LEU A 460 38.08 0.35 -9.84
CA LEU A 460 38.13 1.15 -11.07
C LEU A 460 36.74 1.29 -11.66
N TYR A 461 36.44 2.50 -12.12
CA TYR A 461 35.19 2.85 -12.76
C TYR A 461 35.49 3.54 -14.10
N SER A 462 34.83 3.08 -15.14
CA SER A 462 34.92 3.66 -16.48
C SER A 462 33.54 4.06 -16.94
N TYR A 463 33.47 5.22 -17.59
CA TYR A 463 32.24 5.83 -18.04
C TYR A 463 32.29 6.04 -19.54
N ASP A 464 31.13 5.99 -20.19
CA ASP A 464 31.00 6.46 -21.56
C ASP A 464 30.99 8.00 -21.65
N GLU A 465 30.85 8.51 -22.87
CA GLU A 465 30.78 9.94 -23.16
C GLU A 465 29.55 10.62 -22.54
N ARG A 466 28.50 9.85 -22.23
CA ARG A 466 27.28 10.32 -21.55
C ARG A 466 27.38 10.25 -20.03
N GLY A 467 28.48 9.75 -19.47
CA GLY A 467 28.67 9.62 -18.03
C GLY A 467 28.02 8.39 -17.39
N ARG A 468 27.62 7.39 -18.18
CA ARG A 468 27.05 6.13 -17.68
C ARG A 468 28.18 5.16 -17.38
N LEU A 469 28.07 4.42 -16.26
CA LEU A 469 29.07 3.46 -15.82
C LEU A 469 29.09 2.24 -16.76
N ILE A 470 30.13 2.08 -17.57
CA ILE A 470 30.24 0.98 -18.55
C ILE A 470 31.15 -0.16 -18.07
N SER A 471 32.05 0.11 -17.13
CA SER A 471 32.87 -0.93 -16.53
C SER A 471 33.18 -0.62 -15.07
N LYS A 472 33.08 -1.65 -14.24
CA LYS A 472 33.37 -1.62 -12.81
C LYS A 472 34.30 -2.78 -12.47
N LYS A 473 35.48 -2.46 -11.94
CA LYS A 473 36.46 -3.45 -11.47
C LYS A 473 36.52 -3.38 -9.95
N LEU A 474 36.30 -4.51 -9.30
CA LEU A 474 36.57 -4.68 -7.87
C LEU A 474 37.92 -5.37 -7.65
N PRO A 475 38.62 -5.10 -6.53
CA PRO A 475 39.84 -5.82 -6.17
C PRO A 475 39.60 -7.33 -6.12
N GLY A 476 40.49 -8.12 -6.73
CA GLY A 476 40.39 -9.59 -6.75
C GLY A 476 39.28 -10.18 -7.64
N LYS A 477 38.46 -9.36 -8.32
CA LYS A 477 37.43 -9.80 -9.27
C LYS A 477 37.76 -9.31 -10.68
N ALA A 478 37.38 -10.02 -11.75
CA ALA A 478 37.47 -9.45 -13.09
C ALA A 478 36.42 -8.32 -13.31
N PRO A 479 36.58 -7.48 -14.35
CA PRO A 479 35.68 -6.35 -14.57
C PRO A 479 34.25 -6.80 -14.88
N GLU A 480 33.28 -6.16 -14.24
CA GLU A 480 31.88 -6.18 -14.63
C GLU A 480 31.67 -5.15 -15.73
N GLU A 481 30.98 -5.53 -16.80
CA GLU A 481 30.69 -4.65 -17.95
C GLU A 481 29.19 -4.46 -18.13
N MET A 482 28.83 -3.23 -18.49
CA MET A 482 27.44 -2.77 -18.60
C MET A 482 27.26 -2.10 -19.96
N VAL A 483 26.26 -2.55 -20.72
CA VAL A 483 25.93 -1.99 -22.04
C VAL A 483 24.54 -1.37 -21.98
N TYR A 484 24.44 -0.14 -22.47
CA TYR A 484 23.21 0.63 -22.48
C TYR A 484 22.77 0.92 -23.91
N ASP A 485 21.45 0.94 -24.14
CA ASP A 485 20.89 1.43 -25.40
C ASP A 485 20.86 2.97 -25.47
N LEU A 486 20.29 3.50 -26.56
CA LEU A 486 20.14 4.94 -26.76
C LEU A 486 19.17 5.59 -25.77
N GLN A 487 18.25 4.81 -25.19
CA GLN A 487 17.23 5.24 -24.23
C GLN A 487 17.70 5.12 -22.77
N ASP A 488 19.00 4.94 -22.53
CA ASP A 488 19.61 4.81 -21.20
C ASP A 488 19.18 3.56 -20.41
N ARG A 489 18.69 2.52 -21.09
CA ARG A 489 18.34 1.26 -20.46
C ARG A 489 19.54 0.30 -20.49
N LEU A 490 19.81 -0.37 -19.37
CA LEU A 490 20.79 -1.45 -19.31
C LEU A 490 20.26 -2.64 -20.11
N VAL A 491 20.89 -2.95 -21.23
CA VAL A 491 20.47 -4.02 -22.16
C VAL A 491 21.31 -5.28 -22.06
N ALA A 492 22.54 -5.16 -21.57
CA ALA A 492 23.38 -6.31 -21.28
C ALA A 492 24.29 -6.05 -20.07
N PHE A 493 24.54 -7.11 -19.32
CA PHE A 493 25.45 -7.15 -18.19
C PHE A 493 26.34 -8.38 -18.34
N ARG A 494 27.66 -8.19 -18.25
CA ARG A 494 28.63 -9.28 -18.26
C ARG A 494 29.39 -9.28 -16.94
N ASP A 495 29.29 -10.40 -16.23
CA ASP A 495 30.18 -10.75 -15.12
C ASP A 495 31.12 -11.85 -15.61
N SER A 496 32.34 -11.87 -15.07
CA SER A 496 33.43 -12.77 -15.48
C SER A 496 33.46 -14.08 -14.73
#